data_AF-A0A950VJY3-F1
#
_entry.id   AF-A0A950VJY3-F1
#
_cell.length_a   1.000
_cell.length_b   1.000
_cell.length_c   1.000
_cell.angle_alpha   90.00
_cell.angle_beta   90.00
_cell.angle_gamma   90.00
#
_symmetry.space_group_name_H-M   'P 1'
#
loop_
_entity.id
_entity.type
_entity.pdbx_description
1 polymer ?
#
loop_
_entity_poly.entity_id
_entity_poly.type
_entity_poly.pdbx_seq_one_letter_code
_entity_poly.pdbx_strand_id
1 'polypeptide(L)' 'MASAAKNRTYRFTFGPWNISTGADPFGPPVRKELAFAAKLR' A
#
# COMPACT_ATOMS: atom_id res chain seq x y z
N MET A 1 -35.97 -5.55 0.43
CA MET A 1 -35.30 -4.74 -0.62
C MET A 1 -33.99 -4.24 -0.03
N ALA A 2 -32.83 -4.76 -0.47
CA ALA A 2 -31.54 -4.32 0.04
C ALA A 2 -31.31 -2.84 -0.33
N SER A 3 -30.94 -2.02 0.64
CA SER A 3 -30.63 -0.61 0.43
C SER A 3 -29.49 -0.49 -0.58
N ALA A 4 -29.71 0.26 -1.66
CA ALA A 4 -28.69 0.58 -2.65
C ALA A 4 -27.46 1.19 -1.95
N ALA A 5 -26.27 0.69 -2.28
CA ALA A 5 -25.02 1.16 -1.70
C ALA A 5 -24.87 2.67 -1.94
N LYS A 6 -24.87 3.46 -0.87
CA LYS A 6 -24.58 4.90 -0.91
C LYS A 6 -23.15 5.09 -1.44
N ASN A 7 -22.99 5.83 -2.54
CA ASN A 7 -21.69 6.27 -3.04
C ASN A 7 -20.97 7.05 -1.93
N ARG A 8 -19.97 6.42 -1.31
CA ARG A 8 -19.11 7.03 -0.30
C ARG A 8 -17.76 7.33 -0.92
N THR A 9 -17.33 8.58 -0.79
CA THR A 9 -16.00 9.01 -1.21
C THR A 9 -15.01 8.70 -0.11
N TYR A 10 -14.13 7.74 -0.36
CA TYR A 10 -13.03 7.41 0.54
C TYR A 10 -11.76 8.16 0.13
N ARG A 11 -10.96 8.56 1.13
CA ARG A 11 -9.63 9.14 0.93
C ARG A 11 -8.61 8.20 1.55
N PHE A 12 -7.83 7.53 0.71
CA PHE A 12 -6.76 6.65 1.15
C PHE A 12 -5.45 7.42 1.20
N THR A 13 -4.63 7.10 2.19
CA THR A 13 -3.29 7.68 2.37
C THR A 13 -2.33 6.56 2.70
N PHE A 14 -1.12 6.63 2.17
CA PHE A 14 -0.03 5.75 2.53
C PHE A 14 1.27 6.56 2.58
N GLY A 15 2.17 6.17 3.46
CA GLY A 15 3.54 6.65 3.45
C GLY A 15 4.40 5.79 2.53
N PRO A 16 5.56 6.30 2.08
CA PRO A 16 6.50 5.53 1.25
C PRO A 16 6.94 4.21 1.92
N TRP A 17 6.99 4.20 3.25
CA TRP A 17 7.39 3.06 4.08
C TRP A 17 6.37 1.92 4.09
N ASN A 18 5.11 2.18 3.70
CA ASN A 18 4.11 1.12 3.54
C ASN A 18 4.45 0.19 2.37
N ILE A 19 5.26 0.65 1.40
CA ILE A 19 5.71 -0.13 0.24
C ILE A 19 7.13 -0.63 0.51
N SER A 20 7.26 -1.59 1.42
CA SER A 20 8.53 -2.20 1.81
C SER A 20 8.81 -3.52 1.08
N THR A 21 10.08 -3.89 1.02
CA THR A 21 10.56 -5.12 0.39
C THR A 21 10.27 -6.39 1.20
N GLY A 22 9.76 -6.24 2.43
CA GLY A 22 9.29 -7.34 3.28
C GLY A 22 10.39 -8.10 4.01
N ALA A 23 11.57 -7.50 4.21
CA ALA A 23 12.60 -8.08 5.06
C ALA A 23 12.21 -8.04 6.54
N ASP A 24 12.59 -9.08 7.28
CA ASP A 24 12.40 -9.18 8.72
C ASP A 24 13.65 -9.84 9.38
N PRO A 25 13.74 -9.96 10.72
CA PRO A 25 14.90 -10.54 11.38
C PRO A 25 15.18 -12.02 11.04
N PHE A 26 14.20 -12.74 10.50
CA PHE A 26 14.26 -14.16 10.21
C PHE A 26 14.33 -14.47 8.71
N GLY A 27 14.11 -13.49 7.84
CA GLY A 27 13.98 -13.70 6.41
C GLY A 27 14.54 -12.55 5.56
N PRO A 28 15.07 -12.88 4.37
CA PRO A 28 15.51 -11.87 3.43
C PRO A 28 14.31 -11.11 2.82
N PRO A 29 14.56 -9.98 2.13
CA PRO A 29 13.53 -9.30 1.36
C PRO A 29 12.87 -10.24 0.33
N VAL A 30 11.54 -10.20 0.25
CA VAL A 30 10.74 -11.06 -0.65
C VAL A 30 10.21 -10.33 -1.87
N ARG A 31 10.36 -8.99 -1.93
CA ARG A 31 9.93 -8.15 -3.06
C ARG A 31 11.11 -7.35 -3.62
N LYS A 32 11.07 -7.06 -4.92
CA LYS A 32 12.03 -6.18 -5.59
C LYS A 32 11.92 -4.75 -5.05
N GLU A 33 13.06 -4.05 -4.97
CA GLU A 33 13.08 -2.63 -4.61
C GLU A 33 12.40 -1.79 -5.68
N LEU A 34 11.62 -0.81 -5.25
CA LEU A 34 10.98 0.17 -6.12
C LEU A 34 11.64 1.53 -5.90
N ALA A 35 11.97 2.23 -7.00
CA ALA A 35 12.55 3.57 -6.91
C ALA A 35 11.64 4.50 -6.08
N PHE A 36 12.24 5.33 -5.22
CA PHE A 36 11.50 6.18 -4.28
C PHE A 36 10.45 7.07 -4.96
N ALA A 37 10.81 7.66 -6.11
CA ALA A 37 9.89 8.49 -6.90
C ALA A 37 8.63 7.73 -7.35
N ALA A 38 8.73 6.42 -7.60
CA ALA A 38 7.58 5.60 -7.97
C ALA A 38 6.67 5.28 -6.77
N LYS A 39 7.12 5.48 -5.52
CA LYS A 39 6.30 5.34 -4.30
C LYS A 39 5.48 6.61 -3.99
N LEU A 40 5.72 7.74 -4.64
CA LEU A 40 5.09 9.04 -4.35
C LEU A 40 4.05 9.50 -5.40
N ARG A 41 3.73 8.65 -6.37
CA ARG A 41 2.80 8.98 -7.46
C ARG A 41 1.34 8.90 -7.05
#